data_AF-A0A1H0G5W0-F1
#
_entry.id   AF-A0A1H0G5W0-F1
#
_cell.length_a   1.000
_cell.length_b   1.000
_cell.length_c   1.000
_cell.angle_alpha   90.00
_cell.angle_beta   90.00
_cell.angle_gamma   90.00
#
_symmetry.space_group_name_H-M   'P 1'
#
loop_
_entity.id
_entity.type
_entity.pdbx_description
1 polymer ?
#
loop_
_entity_poly.entity_id
_entity_poly.type
_entity_poly.pdbx_seq_one_letter_code
_entity_poly.pdbx_strand_id
1 'polypeptide(L)'
;MKSLVMTVTALLSLTLVGCSDVEDAAKDVADDAACAVAQQAMDEAGDQAQRAVDEIGADPAAAERELKALRDGLKSLEGQVDGETGGKVTEARKALDRLVKQADRARSGTPVDDQAVDDAQRDLDAAVEDFKDIC
;
A
#
# COMPACT_ATOMS: atom_id res chain seq x y z
N MET A 1 -55.21 19.72 -21.54
CA MET A 1 -54.51 20.64 -20.62
C MET A 1 -53.03 20.57 -20.93
N LYS A 2 -52.47 21.69 -21.40
CA LYS A 2 -51.03 21.92 -21.63
C LYS A 2 -50.34 22.12 -20.28
N SER A 3 -49.05 21.72 -20.20
CA SER A 3 -47.96 22.21 -19.32
C SER A 3 -47.12 21.03 -18.80
N LEU A 4 -45.80 21.04 -18.72
CA LEU A 4 -44.73 21.94 -19.17
C LEU A 4 -43.45 21.10 -19.01
N VAL A 5 -42.70 20.87 -20.08
CA VAL A 5 -41.38 20.25 -20.03
C VAL A 5 -40.42 21.30 -19.48
N MET A 6 -39.95 21.13 -18.24
CA MET A 6 -38.86 21.94 -17.69
C MET A 6 -37.52 21.35 -18.12
N THR A 7 -37.03 21.84 -19.25
CA THR A 7 -35.65 21.68 -19.70
C THR A 7 -34.74 22.47 -18.76
N VAL A 8 -34.03 21.80 -17.85
CA VAL A 8 -32.95 22.42 -17.08
C VAL A 8 -31.72 22.47 -17.99
N THR A 9 -31.61 23.55 -18.75
CA THR A 9 -30.40 23.90 -19.50
C THR A 9 -29.40 24.48 -18.50
N ALA A 10 -28.53 23.64 -17.94
CA ALA A 10 -27.34 24.11 -17.26
C ALA A 10 -26.35 24.61 -18.31
N LEU A 11 -26.51 25.87 -18.72
CA LEU A 11 -25.49 26.65 -19.41
C LEU A 11 -24.35 26.90 -18.41
N LEU A 12 -23.41 25.96 -18.34
CA LEU A 12 -22.10 26.19 -17.76
C LEU A 12 -21.32 27.09 -18.71
N SER A 13 -21.50 28.40 -18.52
CA SER A 13 -20.63 29.45 -19.05
C SER A 13 -19.27 29.33 -18.39
N LEU A 14 -18.46 28.36 -18.83
CA LEU A 14 -17.03 28.28 -18.55
C LEU A 14 -16.35 29.45 -19.26
N THR A 15 -16.29 30.58 -18.59
CA THR A 15 -15.34 31.64 -18.92
C THR A 15 -13.95 31.05 -18.76
N LEU A 16 -13.22 30.96 -19.87
CA LEU A 16 -11.84 30.50 -19.99
C LEU A 16 -10.90 31.32 -19.07
N VAL A 17 -10.81 30.91 -17.81
CA VAL A 17 -9.74 31.29 -16.89
C VAL A 17 -8.84 30.06 -16.76
N GLY A 18 -7.67 30.12 -17.40
CA GLY A 18 -6.51 29.25 -17.18
C GLY A 18 -6.77 27.74 -17.10
N CYS A 19 -6.69 27.03 -18.22
CA CYS A 19 -6.76 25.56 -18.24
C CYS A 19 -5.56 24.85 -17.57
N SER A 20 -4.56 25.59 -17.08
CA SER A 20 -3.41 25.01 -16.36
C SER A 20 -3.75 24.70 -14.90
N ASP A 21 -4.44 25.60 -14.20
CA ASP A 21 -4.79 25.41 -12.79
C ASP A 21 -5.82 24.29 -12.54
N VAL A 22 -6.67 23.96 -13.52
CA VAL A 22 -7.62 22.85 -13.43
C VAL A 22 -6.94 21.50 -13.62
N GLU A 23 -5.94 21.41 -14.50
CA GLU A 23 -5.14 20.19 -14.67
C GLU A 23 -4.28 19.91 -13.43
N ASP A 24 -3.71 20.94 -12.82
CA ASP A 24 -2.94 20.80 -11.58
C ASP A 24 -3.86 20.47 -10.38
N ALA A 25 -5.01 21.15 -10.23
CA ALA A 25 -5.97 20.80 -9.18
C ALA A 25 -6.60 19.40 -9.36
N ALA A 26 -6.75 18.92 -10.60
CA ALA A 26 -7.22 17.56 -10.87
C ALA A 26 -6.13 16.50 -10.60
N LYS A 27 -4.85 16.84 -10.80
CA LYS A 27 -3.72 15.98 -10.42
C LYS A 27 -3.59 15.89 -8.91
N ASP A 28 -3.64 17.00 -8.19
CA ASP A 28 -3.55 16.99 -6.73
C ASP A 28 -4.65 16.11 -6.09
N VAL A 29 -5.90 16.20 -6.59
CA VAL A 29 -7.00 15.35 -6.11
C VAL A 29 -6.83 13.87 -6.52
N ALA A 30 -6.24 13.60 -7.68
CA ALA A 30 -5.96 12.24 -8.13
C ALA A 30 -4.81 11.61 -7.33
N ASP A 31 -3.78 12.40 -7.00
CA ASP A 31 -2.63 12.02 -6.20
C ASP A 31 -3.05 11.74 -4.75
N ASP A 32 -3.89 12.58 -4.14
CA ASP A 32 -4.47 12.35 -2.81
C ASP A 32 -5.27 11.03 -2.75
N ALA A 33 -6.08 10.75 -3.77
CA ALA A 33 -6.87 9.52 -3.84
C ALA A 33 -6.00 8.28 -4.06
N ALA A 34 -4.95 8.39 -4.89
CA ALA A 34 -3.98 7.32 -5.10
C ALA A 34 -3.18 7.06 -3.81
N CYS A 35 -2.79 8.11 -3.10
CA CYS A 35 -2.08 8.02 -1.82
C CYS A 35 -2.94 7.35 -0.74
N ALA A 36 -4.22 7.70 -0.61
CA ALA A 36 -5.10 7.04 0.35
C ALA A 36 -5.24 5.52 0.09
N VAL A 37 -5.38 5.11 -1.18
CA VAL A 37 -5.45 3.68 -1.55
C VAL A 37 -4.12 2.98 -1.28
N ALA A 38 -3.00 3.61 -1.60
CA ALA A 38 -1.67 3.06 -1.38
C ALA A 38 -1.33 2.96 0.12
N GLN A 39 -1.70 3.96 0.91
CA GLN A 39 -1.59 3.94 2.37
C GLN A 39 -2.40 2.79 2.95
N GLN A 40 -3.66 2.61 2.52
CA GLN A 40 -4.48 1.49 2.97
C GLN A 40 -3.82 0.14 2.66
N ALA A 41 -3.23 -0.02 1.46
CA ALA A 41 -2.52 -1.25 1.11
C ALA A 41 -1.26 -1.47 1.95
N MET A 42 -0.53 -0.41 2.31
CA MET A 42 0.65 -0.47 3.19
C MET A 42 0.25 -0.82 4.63
N ASP A 43 -0.79 -0.19 5.17
CA ASP A 43 -1.34 -0.47 6.50
C ASP A 43 -1.83 -1.93 6.58
N GLU A 44 -2.60 -2.38 5.59
CA GLU A 44 -3.09 -3.77 5.52
C GLU A 44 -1.95 -4.77 5.42
N ALA A 45 -0.84 -4.42 4.75
CA ALA A 45 0.34 -5.27 4.67
C ALA A 45 1.08 -5.36 6.01
N GLY A 46 1.19 -4.26 6.76
CA GLY A 46 1.73 -4.26 8.12
C GLY A 46 0.94 -5.17 9.06
N ASP A 47 -0.38 -4.93 9.13
CA ASP A 47 -1.29 -5.69 9.99
C ASP A 47 -1.30 -7.19 9.69
N GLN A 48 -1.37 -7.56 8.39
CA GLN A 48 -1.37 -8.97 7.98
C GLN A 48 -0.01 -9.62 8.18
N ALA A 49 1.09 -8.90 7.97
CA ALA A 49 2.42 -9.43 8.24
C ALA A 49 2.60 -9.75 9.72
N GLN A 50 2.08 -8.91 10.62
CA GLN A 50 2.14 -9.17 12.05
C GLN A 50 1.41 -10.46 12.44
N ARG A 51 0.20 -10.67 11.91
CA ARG A 51 -0.56 -11.92 12.12
C ARG A 51 0.16 -13.14 11.55
N ALA A 52 0.71 -13.03 10.34
CA ALA A 52 1.44 -14.12 9.72
C ALA A 52 2.72 -14.47 10.50
N VAL A 53 3.38 -13.49 11.12
CA VAL A 53 4.55 -13.73 11.99
C VAL A 53 4.15 -14.53 13.23
N ASP A 54 3.03 -14.21 13.88
CA ASP A 54 2.52 -14.97 15.03
C ASP A 54 2.24 -16.44 14.67
N GLU A 55 1.90 -16.71 13.40
CA GLU A 55 1.66 -18.05 12.88
C GLU A 55 2.93 -18.84 12.52
N ILE A 56 4.12 -18.21 12.44
CA ILE A 56 5.36 -18.90 12.04
C ILE A 56 5.64 -20.12 12.93
N GLY A 57 5.35 -20.04 14.23
CA GLY A 57 5.54 -21.16 15.16
C GLY A 57 4.49 -22.27 15.05
N ALA A 58 3.28 -21.95 14.57
CA ALA A 58 2.14 -22.86 14.54
C ALA A 58 1.93 -23.50 13.15
N ASP A 59 1.98 -22.70 12.09
CA ASP A 59 1.93 -23.14 10.70
C ASP A 59 2.91 -22.31 9.84
N PRO A 60 4.20 -22.68 9.83
CA PRO A 60 5.23 -21.99 9.03
C PRO A 60 4.89 -21.91 7.54
N ALA A 61 4.17 -22.90 7.01
CA ALA A 61 3.85 -22.96 5.59
C ALA A 61 2.71 -21.99 5.24
N ALA A 62 1.73 -21.80 6.12
CA ALA A 62 0.72 -20.76 5.98
C ALA A 62 1.35 -19.37 6.06
N ALA A 63 2.15 -19.11 7.11
CA ALA A 63 2.85 -17.85 7.29
C ALA A 63 3.68 -17.46 6.05
N GLU A 64 4.46 -18.40 5.50
CA GLU A 64 5.27 -18.14 4.30
C GLU A 64 4.41 -17.75 3.09
N ARG A 65 3.28 -18.44 2.86
CA ARG A 65 2.39 -18.14 1.73
C ARG A 65 1.77 -16.76 1.87
N GLU A 66 1.34 -16.40 3.07
CA GLU A 66 0.71 -15.11 3.35
C GLU A 66 1.72 -13.96 3.19
N LEU A 67 2.87 -14.04 3.85
CA LEU A 67 3.94 -13.05 3.74
C LEU A 67 4.40 -12.87 2.28
N LYS A 68 4.45 -13.97 1.51
CA LYS A 68 4.78 -13.92 0.08
C LYS A 68 3.71 -13.20 -0.74
N ALA A 69 2.43 -13.44 -0.43
CA ALA A 69 1.32 -12.77 -1.09
C ALA A 69 1.33 -11.26 -0.81
N LEU A 70 1.57 -10.85 0.44
CA LEU A 70 1.72 -9.43 0.82
C LEU A 70 2.85 -8.76 0.04
N ARG A 71 4.02 -9.40 0.01
CA ARG A 71 5.18 -8.90 -0.73
C ARG A 71 4.90 -8.75 -2.22
N ASP A 72 4.20 -9.71 -2.82
CA ASP A 72 3.85 -9.67 -4.23
C ASP A 72 2.78 -8.61 -4.52
N GLY A 73 1.85 -8.37 -3.57
CA GLY A 73 0.91 -7.25 -3.60
C GLY A 73 1.62 -5.90 -3.62
N LEU A 74 2.54 -5.68 -2.67
CA LEU A 74 3.36 -4.46 -2.64
C LEU A 74 4.24 -4.32 -3.89
N LYS A 75 4.65 -5.42 -4.55
CA LYS A 75 5.39 -5.35 -5.81
C LYS A 75 4.56 -4.68 -6.91
N SER A 76 3.27 -4.98 -6.94
CA SER A 76 2.35 -4.37 -7.88
C SER A 76 2.17 -2.88 -7.58
N LEU A 77 2.21 -2.49 -6.31
CA LEU A 77 2.15 -1.10 -5.89
C LEU A 77 3.41 -0.32 -6.28
N GLU A 78 4.60 -0.91 -6.11
CA GLU A 78 5.90 -0.33 -6.49
C GLU A 78 5.95 0.09 -7.97
N GLY A 79 5.24 -0.59 -8.86
CA GLY A 79 5.15 -0.22 -10.28
C GLY A 79 4.19 0.94 -10.59
N GLN A 80 3.47 1.45 -9.59
CA GLN A 80 2.45 2.49 -9.71
C GLN A 80 2.81 3.77 -8.92
N VAL A 81 3.76 3.69 -8.00
CA VAL A 81 4.25 4.83 -7.22
C VAL A 81 5.73 5.09 -7.53
N ASP A 82 6.06 6.34 -7.79
CA ASP A 82 7.42 6.77 -8.10
C ASP A 82 8.04 7.55 -6.93
N GLY A 83 9.33 7.85 -7.04
CA GLY A 83 10.03 8.73 -6.10
C GLY A 83 10.17 8.14 -4.69
N GLU A 84 9.99 8.99 -3.68
CA GLU A 84 10.20 8.64 -2.28
C GLU A 84 9.17 7.61 -1.78
N THR A 85 7.91 7.78 -2.20
CA THR A 85 6.78 6.87 -1.96
C THR A 85 7.08 5.46 -2.49
N GLY A 86 7.60 5.35 -3.73
CA GLY A 86 8.07 4.07 -4.28
C GLY A 86 9.22 3.45 -3.50
N GLY A 87 10.15 4.28 -3.01
CA GLY A 87 11.24 3.84 -2.12
C GLY A 87 10.73 3.16 -0.85
N LYS A 88 9.68 3.71 -0.22
CA LYS A 88 9.06 3.12 0.98
C LYS A 88 8.36 1.80 0.71
N VAL A 89 7.69 1.65 -0.45
CA VAL A 89 7.15 0.35 -0.88
C VAL A 89 8.27 -0.68 -1.08
N THR A 90 9.41 -0.28 -1.64
CA THR A 90 10.58 -1.17 -1.78
C THR A 90 11.13 -1.60 -0.42
N GLU A 91 11.20 -0.69 0.56
CA GLU A 91 11.65 -0.99 1.93
C GLU A 91 10.72 -1.99 2.62
N ALA A 92 9.41 -1.76 2.59
CA ALA A 92 8.41 -2.69 3.11
C ALA A 92 8.51 -4.09 2.46
N ARG A 93 8.70 -4.16 1.13
CA ARG A 93 8.92 -5.45 0.43
C ARG A 93 10.15 -6.20 0.91
N LYS A 94 11.27 -5.49 1.14
CA LYS A 94 12.50 -6.11 1.64
C LYS A 94 12.31 -6.65 3.06
N ALA A 95 11.55 -5.94 3.89
CA ALA A 95 11.17 -6.40 5.22
C ALA A 95 10.34 -7.69 5.15
N LEU A 96 9.30 -7.73 4.31
CA LEU A 96 8.51 -8.93 4.06
C LEU A 96 9.36 -10.09 3.51
N ASP A 97 10.30 -9.84 2.60
CA ASP A 97 11.22 -10.87 2.10
C ASP A 97 12.08 -11.50 3.22
N ARG A 98 12.45 -10.73 4.24
CA ARG A 98 13.15 -11.27 5.42
C ARG A 98 12.22 -12.13 6.27
N LEU A 99 10.98 -11.71 6.48
CA LEU A 99 9.98 -12.50 7.20
C LEU A 99 9.67 -13.82 6.46
N VAL A 100 9.52 -13.78 5.14
CA VAL A 100 9.35 -14.99 4.29
C VAL A 100 10.51 -15.97 4.49
N LYS A 101 11.76 -15.47 4.57
CA LYS A 101 12.92 -16.33 4.84
C LYS A 101 12.85 -16.98 6.22
N GLN A 102 12.34 -16.29 7.24
CA GLN A 102 12.18 -16.87 8.58
C GLN A 102 11.09 -17.94 8.60
N ALA A 103 9.97 -17.71 7.92
CA ALA A 103 8.91 -18.70 7.75
C ALA A 103 9.40 -19.95 6.99
N ASP A 104 10.19 -19.78 5.92
CA ASP A 104 10.82 -20.91 5.19
C ASP A 104 11.82 -21.69 6.05
N ARG A 105 12.60 -20.99 6.88
CA ARG A 105 13.48 -21.63 7.88
C ARG A 105 12.67 -22.48 8.85
N ALA A 106 11.63 -21.94 9.46
CA ALA A 106 10.75 -22.68 10.35
C ALA A 106 10.14 -23.91 9.65
N ARG A 107 9.65 -23.73 8.42
CA ARG A 107 9.08 -24.81 7.60
C ARG A 107 10.08 -25.94 7.34
N SER A 108 11.35 -25.60 7.11
CA SER A 108 12.42 -26.58 6.87
C SER A 108 12.96 -27.21 8.17
N GLY A 109 12.40 -26.89 9.33
CA GLY A 109 12.86 -27.35 10.64
C GLY A 109 14.12 -26.64 11.13
N THR A 110 14.52 -25.55 10.45
CA THR A 110 15.61 -24.68 10.89
C THR A 110 15.07 -23.71 11.94
N PRO A 111 15.79 -23.48 13.06
CA PRO A 111 15.36 -22.50 14.06
C PRO A 111 15.15 -21.12 13.46
N VAL A 112 14.07 -20.43 13.86
CA VAL A 112 13.84 -19.03 13.53
C VAL A 112 14.85 -18.15 14.25
N ASP A 113 15.24 -17.04 13.63
CA ASP A 113 16.01 -15.99 14.29
C ASP A 113 15.02 -14.91 14.74
N ASP A 114 14.65 -14.94 16.01
CA ASP A 114 13.64 -14.05 16.59
C ASP A 114 14.06 -12.58 16.48
N GLN A 115 15.35 -12.27 16.63
CA GLN A 115 15.86 -10.91 16.45
C GLN A 115 15.67 -10.44 15.00
N ALA A 116 15.93 -11.32 14.03
CA ALA A 116 15.72 -10.99 12.62
C ALA A 116 14.23 -10.85 12.25
N VAL A 117 13.33 -11.53 12.96
CA VAL A 117 11.87 -11.32 12.84
C VAL A 117 11.50 -9.94 13.38
N ASP A 118 11.91 -9.62 14.61
CA ASP A 118 11.64 -8.33 15.26
C ASP A 118 12.17 -7.15 14.43
N ASP A 119 13.41 -7.24 13.95
CA ASP A 119 14.02 -6.19 13.14
C ASP A 119 13.30 -6.04 11.79
N ALA A 120 12.85 -7.14 11.19
CA ALA A 120 12.07 -7.07 9.96
C ALA A 120 10.67 -6.48 10.19
N GLN A 121 10.02 -6.74 11.32
CA GLN A 121 8.75 -6.10 11.68
C GLN A 121 8.93 -4.60 11.90
N ARG A 122 9.95 -4.17 12.67
CA ARG A 122 10.24 -2.75 12.88
C ARG A 122 10.52 -2.01 11.58
N ASP A 123 11.30 -2.61 10.68
CA ASP A 123 11.58 -2.03 9.37
C ASP A 123 10.31 -1.93 8.49
N LEU A 124 9.39 -2.89 8.61
CA LEU A 124 8.10 -2.85 7.90
C LEU A 124 7.24 -1.72 8.46
N ASP A 125 7.08 -1.65 9.79
CA ASP A 125 6.28 -0.63 10.46
C ASP A 125 6.81 0.78 10.15
N ALA A 126 8.14 0.97 10.22
CA ALA A 126 8.77 2.23 9.87
C ALA A 126 8.53 2.61 8.40
N ALA A 127 8.59 1.64 7.48
CA ALA A 127 8.30 1.92 6.07
C ALA A 127 6.83 2.29 5.84
N VAL A 128 5.89 1.72 6.59
CA VAL A 128 4.47 2.06 6.54
C VAL A 128 4.22 3.46 7.12
N GLU A 129 4.80 3.77 8.28
CA GLU A 129 4.69 5.09 8.91
C GLU A 129 5.29 6.19 8.02
N ASP A 130 6.51 5.98 7.52
CA ASP A 130 7.17 6.93 6.62
C ASP A 130 6.37 7.11 5.31
N PHE A 131 5.81 6.03 4.76
CA PHE A 131 4.96 6.12 3.56
C PHE A 131 3.76 7.03 3.81
N LYS A 132 3.13 6.89 4.98
CA LYS A 132 1.98 7.68 5.39
C LYS A 132 2.33 9.15 5.57
N ASP A 133 3.51 9.46 6.12
CA ASP A 133 3.96 10.84 6.31
C ASP A 133 4.27 11.56 4.99
N ILE A 134 4.56 10.81 3.91
CA ILE A 134 4.85 11.37 2.58
C ILE A 134 3.57 11.59 1.75
N CYS A 135 2.51 10.81 1.96
CA CYS A 135 1.39 10.68 1.02
C CYS A 135 0.19 11.65 1.23
#